data_AF-A0A846HLX3-F1
#
_entry.id   AF-A0A846HLX3-F1
#
_cell.length_a   1.000
_cell.length_b   1.000
_cell.length_c   1.000
_cell.angle_alpha   90.00
_cell.angle_beta   90.00
_cell.angle_gamma   90.00
#
_symmetry.space_group_name_H-M   'P 1'
#
loop_
_entity.id
_entity.type
_entity.pdbx_description
1 polymer ?
#
loop_
_entity_poly.entity_id
_entity_poly.type
_entity_poly.pdbx_seq_one_letter_code
_entity_poly.pdbx_strand_id
1 'polypeptide(L)'
;MASICLDTATSITGLTKRTLWRRIRNGTLKTVNTHRPGEKTRVRFDDVLALSRLTLEPEDTEMILAADGGEAEAQCELGLLLWSISHGKDACYWLTLAAKQFHPNAMCYLGRGHLCGEFGMPDEDSGTLWLSQAAVKGHAIAQHLLRFLQSPQSQPLREGADTNTLSKALDTIERRVILEALRDSVSRV
;
A
#
# COMPACT_ATOMS: atom_id res chain seq x y z
N MET A 1 5.94 20.63 16.24
CA MET A 1 4.94 19.57 16.47
C MET A 1 4.61 18.94 15.13
N ALA A 2 4.80 17.63 15.01
CA ALA A 2 4.43 16.91 13.80
C ALA A 2 2.91 17.02 13.56
N SER A 3 2.52 17.13 12.29
CA SER A 3 1.12 17.20 11.88
C SER A 3 0.94 16.37 10.64
N ILE A 4 -0.27 15.84 10.44
CA ILE A 4 -0.66 15.06 9.26
C ILE A 4 -2.02 15.53 8.75
N CYS A 5 -2.33 15.23 7.49
CA CYS A 5 -3.64 15.51 6.94
C CYS A 5 -4.72 14.56 7.47
N LEU A 6 -5.98 14.96 7.31
CA LEU A 6 -7.11 14.13 7.75
C LEU A 6 -7.19 12.78 7.03
N ASP A 7 -6.75 12.67 5.78
CA ASP A 7 -6.75 11.38 5.05
C ASP A 7 -5.81 10.38 5.74
N THR A 8 -4.60 10.84 6.07
CA THR A 8 -3.61 10.05 6.82
C THR A 8 -4.10 9.68 8.21
N ALA A 9 -4.73 10.63 8.91
CA ALA A 9 -5.33 10.36 10.21
C ALA A 9 -6.44 9.30 10.12
N THR A 10 -7.23 9.27 9.03
CA THR A 10 -8.25 8.23 8.85
C THR A 10 -7.65 6.84 8.67
N SER A 11 -6.61 6.69 7.85
CA SER A 11 -5.96 5.40 7.63
C SER A 11 -5.27 4.88 8.89
N ILE A 12 -4.59 5.74 9.65
CA ILE A 12 -3.88 5.34 10.88
C ILE A 12 -4.83 4.95 12.00
N THR A 13 -5.98 5.62 12.12
CA THR A 13 -6.90 5.39 13.24
C THR A 13 -8.04 4.43 12.90
N GLY A 14 -8.27 4.16 11.62
CA GLY A 14 -9.48 3.48 11.13
C GLY A 14 -10.77 4.27 11.37
N LEU A 15 -10.68 5.52 11.84
CA LEU A 15 -11.85 6.36 12.10
C LEU A 15 -12.26 7.07 10.81
N THR A 16 -13.58 7.24 10.62
CA THR A 16 -14.08 8.04 9.50
C THR A 16 -13.76 9.53 9.68
N LYS A 17 -13.68 10.28 8.57
CA LYS A 17 -13.54 11.75 8.58
C LYS A 17 -14.58 12.42 9.48
N ARG A 18 -15.83 11.95 9.46
CA ARG A 18 -16.92 12.46 10.32
C ARG A 18 -16.57 12.32 11.80
N THR A 19 -16.01 11.17 12.20
CA THR A 19 -15.59 10.94 13.59
C THR A 19 -14.41 11.82 13.99
N LEU A 20 -13.42 12.00 13.10
CA LEU A 20 -12.29 12.90 13.35
C LEU A 20 -12.76 14.36 13.50
N TRP A 21 -13.67 14.83 12.65
CA TRP A 21 -14.27 16.17 12.78
C TRP A 21 -15.03 16.36 14.09
N ARG A 22 -15.72 15.32 14.58
CA ARG A 22 -16.34 15.35 15.92
C ARG A 22 -15.29 15.51 17.03
N ARG A 23 -14.13 14.84 16.89
CA ARG A 23 -13.00 14.95 17.84
C ARG A 23 -12.29 16.30 17.79
N ILE A 24 -12.27 16.93 16.62
CA ILE A 24 -11.82 18.33 16.49
C ILE A 24 -12.78 19.25 17.25
N ARG A 25 -14.08 19.10 17.03
CA ARG A 25 -15.11 19.95 17.65
C ARG A 25 -15.13 19.88 19.17
N ASN A 26 -14.88 18.70 19.75
CA ASN A 26 -14.85 18.51 21.20
C ASN A 26 -13.46 18.73 21.83
N GLY A 27 -12.46 19.14 21.04
CA GLY A 27 -11.11 19.47 21.52
C GLY A 27 -10.17 18.30 21.77
N THR A 28 -10.60 17.05 21.52
CA THR A 28 -9.76 15.85 21.70
C THR A 28 -8.76 15.62 20.58
N LEU A 29 -8.92 16.28 19.43
CA LEU A 29 -7.99 16.28 18.31
C LEU A 29 -7.69 17.72 17.90
N LYS A 30 -6.46 18.18 18.10
CA LYS A 30 -6.09 19.58 17.82
C LYS A 30 -5.71 19.75 16.36
N THR A 31 -6.31 20.74 15.72
CA THR A 31 -5.90 21.20 14.39
C THR A 31 -4.61 22.01 14.48
N VAL A 32 -3.81 21.94 13.42
CA VAL A 32 -2.63 22.78 13.24
C VAL A 32 -2.96 23.81 12.16
N ASN A 33 -2.94 25.09 12.52
CA ASN A 33 -3.35 26.19 11.63
C ASN A 33 -2.53 26.18 10.33
N THR A 34 -3.20 25.81 9.24
CA THR A 34 -2.72 25.88 7.87
C THR A 34 -3.60 26.91 7.17
N HIS A 35 -3.09 28.12 7.00
CA HIS A 35 -3.86 29.29 6.56
C HIS A 35 -3.73 29.57 5.06
N ARG A 36 -3.38 28.58 4.23
CA ARG A 36 -3.37 28.77 2.77
C ARG A 36 -4.63 28.18 2.12
N PRO A 37 -5.31 28.94 1.25
CA PRO A 37 -6.41 28.41 0.44
C PRO A 37 -5.97 27.16 -0.32
N GLY A 38 -6.73 26.07 -0.21
CA GLY A 38 -6.45 24.79 -0.88
C GLY A 38 -5.61 23.79 -0.07
N GLU A 39 -5.05 24.19 1.09
CA GLU A 39 -4.36 23.23 1.95
C GLU A 39 -5.34 22.28 2.65
N LYS A 40 -4.98 20.99 2.69
CA LYS A 40 -5.74 20.00 3.46
C LYS A 40 -5.64 20.32 4.95
N THR A 41 -6.76 20.19 5.68
CA THR A 41 -6.77 20.33 7.14
C THR A 41 -5.75 19.40 7.78
N ARG A 42 -4.88 19.96 8.61
CA ARG A 42 -3.86 19.22 9.37
C ARG A 42 -4.22 19.13 10.84
N VAL A 43 -3.89 18.00 11.44
CA VAL A 43 -4.08 17.71 12.86
C VAL A 43 -2.77 17.28 13.50
N ARG A 44 -2.65 17.49 14.81
CA ARG A 44 -1.46 17.07 15.56
C ARG A 44 -1.28 15.57 15.51
N PHE A 45 -0.05 15.14 15.22
CA PHE A 45 0.24 13.72 15.07
C PHE A 45 0.10 12.94 16.38
N ASP A 46 0.62 13.48 17.49
CA ASP A 46 0.51 12.86 18.83
C ASP A 46 -0.95 12.58 19.21
N ASP A 47 -1.84 13.52 18.90
CA ASP A 47 -3.26 13.38 19.18
C ASP A 47 -3.85 12.25 18.35
N VAL A 48 -3.42 12.07 17.09
CA VAL A 48 -3.86 10.95 16.21
C VAL A 48 -3.35 9.61 16.73
N LEU A 49 -2.08 9.53 17.13
CA LEU A 49 -1.50 8.30 17.69
C LEU A 49 -2.27 7.83 18.93
N ALA A 50 -2.67 8.77 19.80
CA ALA A 50 -3.50 8.47 20.96
C ALA A 50 -4.89 7.92 20.61
N LEU A 51 -5.36 8.07 19.36
CA LEU A 51 -6.61 7.49 18.87
C LEU A 51 -6.40 6.20 18.06
N SER A 52 -5.16 5.92 17.66
CA SER A 52 -4.83 4.76 16.86
C SER A 52 -4.87 3.50 17.72
N ARG A 53 -5.22 2.38 17.07
CA ARG A 53 -5.09 1.04 17.64
C ARG A 53 -3.85 0.32 17.14
N LEU A 54 -3.07 0.98 16.28
CA LEU A 54 -1.83 0.44 15.74
C LEU A 54 -0.74 0.60 16.79
N THR A 55 0.00 -0.46 17.02
CA THR A 55 1.29 -0.37 17.72
C THR A 55 2.29 0.15 16.69
N LEU A 56 2.60 1.44 16.78
CA LEU A 56 3.56 2.09 15.91
C LEU A 56 4.85 2.31 16.69
N GLU A 57 5.95 1.81 16.16
CA GLU A 57 7.28 2.05 16.69
C GLU A 57 7.72 3.49 16.36
N PRO A 58 8.71 4.05 17.07
CA PRO A 58 9.21 5.39 16.77
C PRO A 58 9.62 5.58 15.31
N GLU A 59 10.16 4.54 14.68
CA GLU A 59 10.57 4.52 13.27
C GLU A 59 9.38 4.71 12.32
N ASP A 60 8.18 4.23 12.68
CA ASP A 60 6.98 4.38 11.85
C ASP A 60 6.52 5.84 11.75
N THR A 61 6.89 6.67 12.74
CA THR A 61 6.52 8.10 12.75
C THR A 61 7.14 8.83 11.56
N GLU A 62 8.42 8.59 11.27
CA GLU A 62 9.11 9.25 10.17
C GLU A 62 8.53 8.81 8.82
N MET A 63 8.35 7.50 8.64
CA MET A 63 7.70 6.91 7.46
C MET A 63 6.30 7.48 7.23
N ILE A 64 5.47 7.58 8.28
CA ILE A 64 4.12 8.14 8.16
C ILE A 64 4.12 9.61 7.75
N LEU A 65 5.05 10.41 8.30
CA LEU A 65 5.16 11.83 7.97
C LEU A 65 5.65 12.01 6.52
N ALA A 66 6.60 11.19 6.08
CA ALA A 66 7.06 11.16 4.69
C ALA A 66 5.94 10.74 3.72
N ALA A 67 5.15 9.72 4.09
CA ALA A 67 4.00 9.28 3.31
C ALA A 67 2.94 10.39 3.16
N ASP A 68 2.59 11.06 4.26
CA ASP A 68 1.69 12.22 4.27
C ASP A 68 2.25 13.39 3.44
N GLY A 69 3.57 13.55 3.46
CA GLY A 69 4.32 14.52 2.66
C GLY A 69 4.34 14.23 1.16
N GLY A 70 3.95 13.01 0.74
CA GLY A 70 3.85 12.64 -0.66
C GLY A 70 4.96 11.72 -1.16
N GLU A 71 5.90 11.29 -0.31
CA GLU A 71 7.03 10.48 -0.75
C GLU A 71 6.59 9.08 -1.19
N ALA A 72 6.92 8.71 -2.43
CA ALA A 72 6.41 7.47 -3.02
C ALA A 72 6.83 6.21 -2.23
N GLU A 73 8.10 6.13 -1.81
CA GLU A 73 8.62 4.97 -1.05
C GLU A 73 7.86 4.84 0.27
N ALA A 74 7.78 5.92 1.05
CA ALA A 74 7.05 5.95 2.31
C ALA A 74 5.54 5.65 2.14
N GLN A 75 4.93 6.10 1.05
CA GLN A 75 3.55 5.72 0.72
C GLN A 75 3.40 4.24 0.41
N CYS A 76 4.40 3.62 -0.24
CA CYS A 76 4.44 2.18 -0.47
C CYS A 76 4.57 1.43 0.85
N GLU A 77 5.50 1.83 1.72
CA GLU A 77 5.72 1.26 3.04
C GLU A 77 4.47 1.36 3.93
N LEU A 78 3.83 2.53 3.99
CA LEU A 78 2.58 2.70 4.72
C LEU A 78 1.47 1.81 4.15
N GLY A 79 1.39 1.70 2.83
CA GLY A 79 0.45 0.79 2.17
C GLY A 79 0.65 -0.67 2.58
N LEU A 80 1.90 -1.13 2.66
CA LEU A 80 2.25 -2.48 3.11
C LEU A 80 1.97 -2.71 4.60
N LEU A 81 2.27 -1.72 5.45
CA LEU A 81 1.94 -1.77 6.88
C LEU A 81 0.43 -1.99 7.05
N LEU A 82 -0.38 -1.17 6.37
CA LEU A 82 -1.85 -1.25 6.40
C LEU A 82 -2.36 -2.57 5.80
N TRP A 83 -1.71 -3.11 4.78
CA TRP A 83 -2.05 -4.42 4.25
C TRP A 83 -1.82 -5.52 5.29
N SER A 84 -0.66 -5.51 5.97
CA SER A 84 -0.30 -6.56 6.93
C SER A 84 -1.29 -6.71 8.10
N ILE A 85 -1.96 -5.61 8.47
CA ILE A 85 -2.98 -5.57 9.52
C ILE A 85 -4.41 -5.75 8.99
N SER A 86 -4.59 -6.20 7.74
CA SER A 86 -5.89 -6.41 7.07
C SER A 86 -6.72 -5.14 6.81
N HIS A 87 -6.08 -3.98 6.65
CA HIS A 87 -6.72 -2.73 6.23
C HIS A 87 -6.63 -2.52 4.70
N GLY A 88 -7.12 -3.50 3.93
CA GLY A 88 -6.95 -3.56 2.47
C GLY A 88 -7.41 -2.31 1.70
N LYS A 89 -8.48 -1.64 2.14
CA LYS A 89 -8.94 -0.39 1.50
C LYS A 89 -7.94 0.76 1.64
N ASP A 90 -7.38 0.94 2.83
CA ASP A 90 -6.37 1.97 3.06
C ASP A 90 -5.05 1.58 2.39
N ALA A 91 -4.66 0.29 2.43
CA ALA A 91 -3.50 -0.21 1.71
C ALA A 91 -3.58 0.11 0.20
N CYS A 92 -4.71 -0.20 -0.44
CA CYS A 92 -4.96 0.13 -1.85
C CYS A 92 -4.82 1.62 -2.12
N TYR A 93 -5.37 2.48 -1.25
CA TYR A 93 -5.25 3.93 -1.37
C TYR A 93 -3.78 4.39 -1.39
N TRP A 94 -2.99 3.96 -0.40
CA TRP A 94 -1.59 4.38 -0.25
C TRP A 94 -0.69 3.82 -1.36
N LEU A 95 -0.86 2.54 -1.69
CA LEU A 95 -0.15 1.93 -2.83
C LEU A 95 -0.53 2.62 -4.16
N THR A 96 -1.78 3.05 -4.33
CA THR A 96 -2.22 3.82 -5.51
C THR A 96 -1.52 5.18 -5.60
N LEU A 97 -1.31 5.87 -4.47
CA LEU A 97 -0.58 7.14 -4.46
C LEU A 97 0.88 6.92 -4.89
N ALA A 98 1.56 5.91 -4.35
CA ALA A 98 2.92 5.56 -4.73
C ALA A 98 3.02 5.13 -6.21
N ALA A 99 2.10 4.27 -6.68
CA ALA A 99 2.07 3.80 -8.06
C ALA A 99 1.83 4.94 -9.06
N LYS A 100 1.01 5.95 -8.73
CA LYS A 100 0.82 7.15 -9.56
C LYS A 100 2.10 7.97 -9.74
N GLN A 101 3.07 7.79 -8.86
CA GLN A 101 4.41 8.38 -8.95
C GLN A 101 5.42 7.46 -9.68
N PHE A 102 4.92 6.43 -10.36
CA PHE A 102 5.72 5.43 -11.08
C PHE A 102 6.57 4.51 -10.19
N HIS A 103 6.21 4.36 -8.91
CA HIS A 103 6.91 3.46 -8.01
C HIS A 103 6.69 1.98 -8.39
N PRO A 104 7.75 1.24 -8.78
CA PRO A 104 7.60 -0.11 -9.32
C PRO A 104 7.07 -1.14 -8.30
N ASN A 105 7.58 -1.12 -7.05
CA ASN A 105 7.10 -2.03 -6.01
C ASN A 105 5.61 -1.80 -5.71
N ALA A 106 5.19 -0.55 -5.54
CA ALA A 106 3.78 -0.22 -5.30
C ALA A 106 2.86 -0.71 -6.43
N MET A 107 3.27 -0.55 -7.69
CA MET A 107 2.55 -1.12 -8.84
C MET A 107 2.47 -2.66 -8.77
N CYS A 108 3.57 -3.33 -8.42
CA CYS A 108 3.59 -4.78 -8.26
C CYS A 108 2.62 -5.24 -7.17
N TYR A 109 2.65 -4.58 -6.01
CA TYR A 109 1.77 -4.84 -4.88
C TYR A 109 0.30 -4.57 -5.20
N LEU A 110 -0.02 -3.47 -5.88
CA LEU A 110 -1.38 -3.21 -6.36
C LEU A 110 -1.86 -4.32 -7.30
N GLY A 111 -1.03 -4.69 -8.26
CA GLY A 111 -1.36 -5.71 -9.24
C GLY A 111 -1.73 -7.04 -8.59
N ARG A 112 -0.89 -7.51 -7.67
CA ARG A 112 -1.14 -8.72 -6.88
C ARG A 112 -2.39 -8.59 -6.00
N GLY A 113 -2.56 -7.47 -5.31
CA GLY A 113 -3.71 -7.27 -4.42
C GLY A 113 -5.05 -7.27 -5.17
N HIS A 114 -5.11 -6.70 -6.38
CA HIS A 114 -6.29 -6.77 -7.23
C HIS A 114 -6.58 -8.19 -7.73
N LEU A 115 -5.57 -8.94 -8.17
CA LEU A 115 -5.73 -10.33 -8.62
C LEU A 115 -6.25 -11.25 -7.52
N CYS A 116 -5.75 -11.08 -6.30
CA CYS A 116 -6.09 -11.93 -5.16
C CYS A 116 -7.35 -11.46 -4.40
N GLY A 117 -7.98 -10.34 -4.78
CA GLY A 117 -9.14 -9.80 -4.07
C GLY A 117 -8.80 -9.25 -2.68
N GLU A 118 -7.57 -8.80 -2.45
CA GLU A 118 -7.11 -8.28 -1.16
C GLU A 118 -7.67 -6.88 -0.86
N PHE A 119 -8.15 -6.20 -1.91
CA PHE A 119 -8.78 -4.88 -1.83
C PHE A 119 -10.31 -4.92 -1.99
N GLY A 120 -10.91 -6.12 -2.07
CA GLY A 120 -12.32 -6.32 -2.35
C GLY A 120 -12.58 -7.53 -3.23
N MET A 121 -13.44 -7.39 -4.24
CA MET A 121 -13.58 -8.46 -5.23
C MET A 121 -12.33 -8.52 -6.13
N PRO A 122 -11.88 -9.72 -6.53
CA PRO A 122 -10.82 -9.87 -7.52
C PRO A 122 -11.10 -9.06 -8.79
N ASP A 123 -10.07 -8.39 -9.29
CA ASP A 123 -10.11 -7.57 -10.50
C ASP A 123 -8.88 -7.90 -11.35
N GLU A 124 -9.07 -8.80 -12.31
CA GLU A 124 -7.98 -9.27 -13.17
C GLU A 124 -7.44 -8.17 -14.09
N ASP A 125 -8.32 -7.30 -14.60
CA ASP A 125 -7.95 -6.24 -15.53
C ASP A 125 -7.06 -5.22 -14.84
N SER A 126 -7.50 -4.71 -13.68
CA SER A 126 -6.69 -3.79 -12.87
C SER A 126 -5.39 -4.45 -12.41
N GLY A 127 -5.47 -5.71 -11.99
CA GLY A 127 -4.31 -6.48 -11.54
C GLY A 127 -3.23 -6.62 -12.61
N THR A 128 -3.62 -7.05 -13.81
CA THR A 128 -2.74 -7.23 -14.95
C THR A 128 -2.19 -5.91 -15.46
N LEU A 129 -2.99 -4.84 -15.43
CA LEU A 129 -2.57 -3.49 -15.82
C LEU A 129 -1.41 -2.99 -14.94
N TRP A 130 -1.57 -3.06 -13.62
CA TRP A 130 -0.53 -2.60 -12.69
C TRP A 130 0.74 -3.45 -12.77
N LEU A 131 0.62 -4.79 -12.89
CA LEU A 131 1.78 -5.66 -13.11
C LEU A 131 2.49 -5.34 -14.43
N SER A 132 1.74 -5.05 -15.49
CA SER A 132 2.33 -4.66 -16.78
C SER A 132 3.12 -3.36 -16.67
N GLN A 133 2.59 -2.37 -15.94
CA GLN A 133 3.31 -1.11 -15.70
C GLN A 133 4.58 -1.32 -14.85
N ALA A 134 4.52 -2.13 -13.79
CA ALA A 134 5.68 -2.49 -12.99
C ALA A 134 6.75 -3.22 -13.84
N ALA A 135 6.32 -4.16 -14.69
CA ALA A 135 7.20 -4.92 -15.57
C ALA A 135 7.92 -4.02 -16.60
N VAL A 136 7.21 -3.04 -17.17
CA VAL A 136 7.79 -2.01 -18.07
C VAL A 136 8.84 -1.16 -17.35
N LYS A 137 8.70 -0.95 -16.04
CA LYS A 137 9.71 -0.27 -15.20
C LYS A 137 10.86 -1.18 -14.76
N GLY A 138 10.94 -2.41 -15.26
CA GLY A 138 12.02 -3.34 -14.96
C GLY A 138 11.84 -4.13 -13.66
N HIS A 139 10.65 -4.11 -13.05
CA HIS A 139 10.42 -4.84 -11.81
C HIS A 139 10.43 -6.36 -12.06
N ALA A 140 11.46 -7.05 -11.58
CA ALA A 140 11.69 -8.47 -11.86
C ALA A 140 10.50 -9.36 -11.46
N ILE A 141 9.97 -9.22 -10.24
CA ILE A 141 8.84 -10.03 -9.78
C ILE A 141 7.62 -9.83 -10.71
N ALA A 142 7.23 -8.58 -10.99
CA ALA A 142 6.12 -8.27 -11.90
C ALA A 142 6.29 -8.88 -13.30
N GLN A 143 7.50 -8.92 -13.85
CA GLN A 143 7.76 -9.59 -15.14
C GLN A 143 7.48 -11.10 -15.07
N HIS A 144 7.89 -11.76 -13.99
CA HIS A 144 7.64 -13.18 -13.78
C HIS A 144 6.15 -13.47 -13.52
N LEU A 145 5.48 -12.64 -12.71
CA LEU A 145 4.04 -12.75 -12.46
C LEU A 145 3.24 -12.56 -13.75
N LEU A 146 3.56 -11.55 -14.56
CA LEU A 146 2.88 -11.31 -15.83
C LEU A 146 3.06 -12.49 -16.81
N ARG A 147 4.28 -13.04 -16.90
CA ARG A 147 4.55 -14.24 -17.72
C ARG A 147 3.74 -15.44 -17.24
N PHE A 148 3.56 -15.61 -15.93
CA PHE A 148 2.70 -16.66 -15.38
C PHE A 148 1.22 -16.44 -15.72
N LEU A 149 0.70 -15.21 -15.58
CA LEU A 149 -0.70 -14.87 -15.88
C LEU A 149 -1.05 -15.04 -17.37
N GLN A 150 -0.07 -14.87 -18.25
CA GLN A 150 -0.19 -15.13 -19.69
C GLN A 150 -0.05 -16.61 -20.05
N SER A 151 0.38 -17.46 -19.11
CA SER A 151 0.51 -18.90 -19.36
C SER A 151 -0.84 -19.63 -19.21
N PRO A 152 -1.08 -20.71 -19.98
CA PRO A 152 -2.28 -21.54 -19.85
C PRO A 152 -2.48 -22.11 -18.44
N GLN A 153 -1.40 -22.22 -17.65
CA GLN A 153 -1.41 -22.76 -16.29
C GLN A 153 -2.15 -21.85 -15.30
N SER A 154 -2.19 -20.55 -15.56
CA SER A 154 -2.88 -19.58 -14.69
C SER A 154 -4.39 -19.51 -14.94
N GLN A 155 -4.84 -19.88 -16.13
CA GLN A 155 -6.23 -19.73 -16.56
C GLN A 155 -7.26 -20.40 -15.62
N PRO A 156 -7.09 -21.68 -15.21
CA PRO A 156 -8.02 -22.29 -14.25
C PRO A 156 -7.96 -21.64 -12.85
N LEU A 157 -6.83 -21.03 -12.48
CA LEU A 157 -6.66 -20.36 -11.19
C LEU A 157 -7.32 -18.98 -11.15
N ARG A 158 -7.43 -18.32 -12.30
CA ARG A 158 -8.11 -17.03 -12.45
C ARG A 158 -9.63 -17.19 -12.60
N GLU A 159 -10.06 -18.22 -13.31
CA GLU A 159 -11.48 -18.53 -13.54
C GLU A 159 -12.14 -19.23 -12.33
N GLY A 160 -11.36 -19.94 -11.50
CA GLY A 160 -11.86 -20.81 -10.43
C GLY A 160 -12.38 -20.13 -9.16
N ALA A 161 -12.44 -18.79 -9.09
CA ALA A 161 -12.77 -17.99 -7.89
C ALA A 161 -11.93 -18.27 -6.63
N ASP A 162 -11.02 -19.25 -6.64
CA ASP A 162 -10.13 -19.58 -5.53
C ASP A 162 -8.89 -18.68 -5.54
N THR A 163 -9.07 -17.48 -4.98
CA THR A 163 -8.01 -16.48 -4.82
C THR A 163 -6.84 -16.99 -3.96
N ASN A 164 -7.08 -17.95 -3.07
CA ASN A 164 -6.06 -18.50 -2.18
C ASN A 164 -5.06 -19.36 -2.96
N THR A 165 -5.54 -20.18 -3.89
CA THR A 165 -4.64 -20.99 -4.74
C THR A 165 -3.86 -20.11 -5.71
N LEU A 166 -4.49 -19.08 -6.29
CA LEU A 166 -3.78 -18.09 -7.10
C LEU A 166 -2.70 -17.37 -6.27
N SER A 167 -3.05 -16.87 -5.08
CA SER A 167 -2.11 -16.18 -4.17
C SER A 167 -0.88 -17.04 -3.87
N LYS A 168 -1.06 -18.31 -3.50
CA LYS A 168 0.04 -19.25 -3.25
C LYS A 168 0.95 -19.46 -4.46
N ALA A 169 0.38 -19.51 -5.67
CA ALA A 169 1.16 -19.63 -6.89
C ALA A 169 2.02 -18.38 -7.13
N LEU A 170 1.45 -17.19 -6.93
CA LEU A 170 2.18 -15.92 -7.05
C LEU A 170 3.29 -15.81 -5.98
N ASP A 171 3.02 -16.16 -4.73
CA ASP A 171 4.01 -16.18 -3.64
C ASP A 171 5.18 -17.12 -3.95
N THR A 172 4.90 -18.28 -4.56
CA THR A 172 5.92 -19.24 -4.97
C THR A 172 6.85 -18.66 -6.04
N ILE A 173 6.30 -17.88 -6.98
CA ILE A 173 7.07 -17.21 -8.04
C ILE A 173 7.92 -16.09 -7.43
N GLU A 174 7.32 -15.25 -6.59
CA GLU A 174 8.02 -14.15 -5.91
C GLU A 174 9.20 -14.67 -5.10
N ARG A 175 8.99 -15.69 -4.26
CA ARG A 175 10.06 -16.32 -3.48
C ARG A 175 11.20 -16.84 -4.36
N ARG A 176 10.88 -17.45 -5.50
CA ARG A 176 11.89 -17.95 -6.44
C ARG A 176 12.74 -16.81 -7.00
N VAL A 177 12.10 -15.74 -7.48
CA VAL A 177 12.78 -14.56 -8.05
C VAL A 177 13.69 -13.90 -7.01
N ILE A 178 13.23 -13.77 -5.76
CA ILE A 178 14.05 -13.22 -4.67
C ILE A 178 15.28 -14.10 -4.40
N LEU A 179 15.10 -15.42 -4.30
CA LEU A 179 16.21 -16.34 -4.06
C LEU A 179 17.24 -16.35 -5.20
N GLU A 180 16.79 -16.26 -6.44
CA GLU A 180 17.67 -16.14 -7.62
C GLU A 180 18.48 -14.83 -7.56
N ALA A 181 17.83 -13.70 -7.27
CA ALA A 181 18.50 -12.41 -7.14
C ALA A 181 19.54 -12.39 -6.00
N LEU A 182 19.24 -13.03 -4.86
CA LEU A 182 20.17 -13.17 -3.74
C LEU A 182 21.38 -14.07 -4.09
N ARG A 183 21.18 -15.10 -4.92
CA ARG A 183 22.29 -15.97 -5.34
C ARG A 183 23.24 -15.25 -6.30
N ASP A 184 22.69 -14.44 -7.19
CA ASP A 184 23.45 -13.65 -8.15
C ASP A 184 24.24 -12.53 -7.48
N SER A 185 23.73 -11.94 -6.39
CA SER A 185 24.46 -10.92 -5.63
C SER A 185 25.64 -11.50 -4.86
N VAL A 186 25.50 -12.69 -4.28
CA VAL A 186 26.59 -13.40 -3.57
C VAL A 186 27.67 -13.89 -4.53
N SER A 187 27.32 -14.23 -5.78
CA SER A 187 28.27 -14.73 -6.78
C SER A 187 29.08 -13.61 -7.48
N ARG A 188 28.75 -12.33 -7.22
CA ARG A 188 29.43 -11.15 -7.77
C ARG A 188 30.38 -10.45 -6.78
N VAL A 189 30.52 -11.00 -5.57
CA VAL A 189 31.45 -10.58 -4.51
C VAL A 189 32.63 -11.54 -4.47
#